data_AF-A0A090R173-F1
#
_entry.id   AF-A0A090R173-F1
#
_cell.length_a   1.000
_cell.length_b   1.000
_cell.length_c   1.000
_cell.angle_alpha   90.00
_cell.angle_beta   90.00
_cell.angle_gamma   90.00
#
_symmetry.space_group_name_H-M   'P 1'
#
loop_
_entity.id
_entity.type
_entity.pdbx_description
1 polymer ?
#
loop_
_entity_poly.entity_id
_entity_poly.type
_entity_poly.pdbx_seq_one_letter_code
_entity_poly.pdbx_strand_id
1 'polypeptide(L)'
;MLIQAVIGKIVVDTLLSPVLITIHMIVALLIVGLLIYLLHEVQPTDHRYQSSKSFYKISILLIILTLVQVALGTQVRQYLDHMIDEMGYPFLSIWLEESAPVVFLIHRSFFYFVTSDTCLVCLQSCKSIRHPQPYYAWLIALLLITVFTGILMNYVDFPFGSQAAHLVLASIILGLQFYLMMRLKNAVKS
;
A
#
# COMPACT_ATOMS: atom_id res chain seq x y z
N MET A 1 -11.62 6.19 -15.65
CA MET A 1 -10.96 7.50 -15.48
C MET A 1 -11.95 8.64 -15.24
N LEU A 2 -13.04 8.78 -16.02
CA LEU A 2 -14.02 9.88 -15.85
C LEU A 2 -14.65 9.95 -14.44
N ILE A 3 -15.08 8.81 -13.88
CA ILE A 3 -15.63 8.74 -12.51
C ILE A 3 -14.63 9.27 -11.47
N GLN A 4 -13.37 8.86 -11.59
CA GLN A 4 -12.30 9.30 -10.69
C GLN A 4 -12.06 10.81 -10.78
N ALA A 5 -12.10 11.37 -12.00
CA ALA A 5 -11.94 12.80 -12.21
C ALA A 5 -13.07 13.61 -11.56
N VAL A 6 -14.31 13.13 -11.64
CA VAL A 6 -15.47 13.76 -10.98
C VAL A 6 -15.32 13.72 -9.46
N ILE A 7 -14.96 12.56 -8.89
CA ILE A 7 -14.74 12.45 -7.45
C ILE A 7 -13.58 13.36 -7.03
N GLY A 8 -12.51 13.45 -7.82
CA GLY A 8 -11.39 14.35 -7.54
C GLY A 8 -11.79 15.82 -7.51
N LYS A 9 -12.67 16.25 -8.42
CA LYS A 9 -13.26 17.60 -8.38
C LYS A 9 -14.05 17.82 -7.09
N ILE A 10 -14.91 16.87 -6.71
CA ILE A 10 -15.71 16.95 -5.47
C ILE A 10 -14.81 17.07 -4.23
N VAL A 11 -13.69 16.34 -4.20
CA VAL A 11 -12.71 16.44 -3.11
C VAL A 11 -12.14 17.86 -2.98
N VAL A 12 -11.83 18.53 -4.09
CA VAL A 12 -11.35 19.92 -4.08
C VAL A 12 -12.46 20.88 -3.67
N ASP A 13 -13.67 20.70 -4.22
CA ASP A 13 -14.83 21.56 -3.93
C ASP A 13 -15.27 21.48 -2.45
N THR A 14 -14.94 20.38 -1.76
CA THR A 14 -15.27 20.14 -0.34
C THR A 14 -14.12 20.45 0.61
N LEU A 15 -13.18 21.31 0.18
CA LEU A 15 -12.03 21.73 1.00
C LEU A 15 -11.23 20.54 1.56
N LEU A 16 -11.00 19.52 0.71
CA LEU A 16 -10.19 18.34 1.07
C LEU A 16 -10.78 17.53 2.23
N SER A 17 -12.11 17.41 2.30
CA SER A 17 -12.80 16.57 3.29
C SER A 17 -12.12 15.20 3.46
N PRO A 18 -11.67 14.83 4.67
CA PRO A 18 -10.88 13.61 4.89
C PRO A 18 -11.60 12.33 4.48
N VAL A 19 -12.93 12.28 4.61
CA VAL A 19 -13.74 11.13 4.21
C VAL A 19 -13.80 10.99 2.69
N LEU A 20 -13.98 12.10 1.97
CA LEU A 20 -14.08 12.09 0.51
C LEU A 20 -12.73 11.75 -0.14
N ILE A 21 -11.61 12.17 0.46
CA ILE A 21 -10.27 11.74 0.05
C ILE A 21 -10.16 10.22 0.14
N THR A 22 -10.53 9.62 1.27
CA THR A 22 -10.46 8.16 1.46
C THR A 22 -11.30 7.41 0.42
N ILE A 23 -12.53 7.87 0.16
CA ILE A 23 -13.39 7.27 -0.87
C ILE A 23 -12.74 7.38 -2.25
N HIS A 24 -12.25 8.57 -2.62
CA HIS A 24 -11.54 8.78 -3.88
C HIS A 24 -10.38 7.80 -4.04
N MET A 25 -9.55 7.67 -3.00
CA MET A 25 -8.38 6.82 -3.00
C MET A 25 -8.70 5.33 -3.14
N ILE A 26 -9.71 4.83 -2.43
CA ILE A 26 -10.15 3.43 -2.54
C ILE A 26 -10.61 3.13 -3.98
N VAL A 27 -11.42 4.01 -4.56
CA VAL A 27 -11.87 3.86 -5.96
C VAL A 27 -10.68 3.90 -6.92
N ALA A 28 -9.68 4.75 -6.65
CA ALA A 28 -8.44 4.79 -7.44
C ALA A 28 -7.70 3.45 -7.42
N LEU A 29 -7.49 2.88 -6.22
CA LEU A 29 -6.79 1.61 -6.04
C LEU A 29 -7.54 0.45 -6.74
N LEU A 30 -8.87 0.44 -6.71
CA LEU A 30 -9.68 -0.53 -7.44
C LEU A 30 -9.50 -0.41 -8.96
N ILE A 31 -9.50 0.82 -9.50
CA ILE A 31 -9.26 1.06 -10.92
C ILE A 31 -7.86 0.60 -11.32
N VAL A 32 -6.84 0.91 -10.51
CA VAL A 32 -5.46 0.46 -10.75
C VAL A 32 -5.39 -1.06 -10.76
N GLY A 33 -6.00 -1.74 -9.79
CA GLY A 33 -6.08 -3.21 -9.75
C GLY A 33 -6.74 -3.79 -11.00
N LEU A 34 -7.86 -3.20 -11.46
CA LEU A 34 -8.53 -3.60 -12.70
C LEU A 34 -7.62 -3.43 -13.93
N LEU A 35 -6.89 -2.32 -14.03
CA LEU A 35 -5.96 -2.09 -15.15
C LEU A 35 -4.82 -3.09 -15.16
N ILE A 36 -4.25 -3.40 -14.00
CA ILE A 36 -3.20 -4.41 -13.87
C ILE A 36 -3.76 -5.79 -14.25
N TYR A 37 -4.99 -6.12 -13.84
CA TYR A 37 -5.67 -7.35 -14.25
C TYR A 37 -5.82 -7.45 -15.77
N LEU A 38 -6.38 -6.42 -16.41
CA LEU A 38 -6.56 -6.39 -17.86
C LEU A 38 -5.22 -6.49 -18.60
N LEU A 39 -4.20 -5.77 -18.12
CA LEU A 39 -2.85 -5.84 -18.68
C LEU A 39 -2.27 -7.25 -18.57
N HIS A 40 -2.48 -7.94 -17.45
CA HIS A 40 -2.01 -9.30 -17.26
C HIS A 40 -2.74 -10.30 -18.16
N GLU A 41 -4.05 -10.12 -18.38
CA GLU A 41 -4.87 -11.02 -19.20
C GLU A 41 -4.49 -10.96 -20.70
N VAL A 42 -4.09 -9.79 -21.20
CA VAL A 42 -3.67 -9.64 -22.61
C VAL A 42 -2.23 -10.08 -22.88
N GLN A 43 -1.42 -10.31 -21.83
CA GLN A 43 -0.04 -10.76 -21.96
C GLN A 43 0.01 -12.29 -22.12
N PRO A 44 0.91 -12.82 -22.97
CA PRO A 44 1.03 -14.25 -23.16
C PRO A 44 1.38 -14.96 -21.86
N THR A 45 0.67 -16.04 -21.56
CA THR A 45 0.92 -16.86 -20.38
C THR A 45 2.24 -17.60 -20.53
N ASP A 46 3.23 -17.21 -19.74
CA ASP A 46 4.51 -17.92 -19.69
C ASP A 46 4.35 -19.13 -18.75
N HIS A 47 4.18 -20.31 -19.35
CA HIS A 47 3.96 -21.59 -18.65
C HIS A 47 5.22 -22.17 -18.00
N ARG A 48 6.35 -21.44 -18.02
CA ARG A 48 7.61 -21.92 -17.41
C ARG A 48 7.64 -21.75 -15.88
N TYR A 49 6.69 -21.01 -15.31
CA TYR A 49 6.59 -20.83 -13.86
C TYR A 49 5.88 -22.02 -13.22
N GLN A 50 6.47 -22.55 -12.16
CA GLN A 50 5.79 -23.49 -11.29
C GLN A 50 5.44 -22.78 -9.98
N SER A 51 4.24 -23.02 -9.46
CA SER A 51 3.85 -22.48 -8.17
C SER A 51 3.01 -23.49 -7.41
N SER A 52 3.02 -23.39 -6.09
CA SER A 52 2.18 -24.19 -5.22
C SER A 52 0.91 -23.43 -4.84
N LYS A 53 -0.17 -24.16 -4.57
CA LYS A 53 -1.40 -23.59 -3.99
C LYS A 53 -1.11 -22.83 -2.69
N SER A 54 -0.10 -23.28 -1.92
CA SER A 54 0.34 -22.61 -0.69
C SER A 54 0.93 -21.23 -0.98
N PHE A 55 1.84 -21.14 -1.95
CA PHE A 55 2.48 -19.87 -2.31
C PHE A 55 1.47 -18.84 -2.83
N TYR A 56 0.52 -19.29 -3.67
CA TYR A 56 -0.59 -18.44 -4.09
C TYR A 56 -1.42 -17.89 -2.91
N LYS A 57 -1.78 -18.73 -1.93
CA LYS A 57 -2.53 -18.31 -0.75
C LYS A 57 -1.76 -17.30 0.12
N ILE A 58 -0.46 -17.50 0.29
CA ILE A 58 0.41 -16.56 1.02
C ILE A 58 0.46 -15.21 0.30
N SER A 59 0.53 -15.21 -1.04
CA SER A 59 0.46 -13.96 -1.79
C SER A 59 -0.89 -13.24 -1.66
N ILE A 60 -2.01 -13.95 -1.48
CA ILE A 60 -3.31 -13.33 -1.18
C ILE A 60 -3.28 -12.70 0.23
N LEU A 61 -2.75 -13.43 1.21
CA LEU A 61 -2.61 -12.93 2.58
C LEU A 61 -1.82 -11.62 2.59
N LEU A 62 -0.72 -11.54 1.83
CA LEU A 62 0.10 -10.34 1.72
C LEU A 62 -0.70 -9.12 1.23
N ILE A 63 -1.53 -9.32 0.21
CA ILE A 63 -2.40 -8.25 -0.32
C ILE A 63 -3.41 -7.80 0.74
N ILE A 64 -4.03 -8.74 1.46
CA ILE A 64 -4.99 -8.42 2.54
C ILE A 64 -4.30 -7.62 3.65
N LEU A 65 -3.14 -8.08 4.12
CA LEU A 65 -2.36 -7.37 5.14
C LEU A 65 -1.98 -5.96 4.65
N THR A 66 -1.56 -5.83 3.39
CA THR A 66 -1.20 -4.53 2.82
C THR A 66 -2.41 -3.59 2.72
N LEU A 67 -3.60 -4.09 2.36
CA LEU A 67 -4.84 -3.32 2.36
C LEU A 67 -5.21 -2.84 3.77
N VAL A 68 -5.06 -3.70 4.78
CA VAL A 68 -5.27 -3.32 6.19
C VAL A 68 -4.27 -2.23 6.60
N GLN A 69 -2.99 -2.37 6.24
CA GLN A 69 -1.97 -1.36 6.53
C GLN A 69 -2.29 -0.01 5.89
N VAL A 70 -2.75 0.00 4.63
CA VAL A 70 -3.19 1.21 3.93
C VAL A 70 -4.41 1.82 4.62
N ALA A 71 -5.41 1.03 5.00
CA ALA A 71 -6.58 1.51 5.72
C ALA A 71 -6.21 2.14 7.08
N LEU A 72 -5.37 1.48 7.86
CA LEU A 72 -4.84 2.03 9.11
C LEU A 72 -4.08 3.34 8.86
N GLY A 73 -3.24 3.39 7.83
CA GLY A 73 -2.49 4.59 7.46
C GLY A 73 -3.40 5.76 7.06
N THR A 74 -4.51 5.49 6.34
CA THR A 74 -5.49 6.53 6.02
C THR A 74 -6.18 7.08 7.27
N GLN A 75 -6.46 6.25 8.28
CA GLN A 75 -7.04 6.72 9.54
C GLN A 75 -6.06 7.59 10.33
N VAL A 76 -4.76 7.23 10.35
CA VAL A 76 -3.71 8.08 10.95
C VAL A 76 -3.65 9.44 10.27
N ARG A 77 -3.68 9.47 8.94
CA ARG A 77 -3.74 10.72 8.18
C ARG A 77 -4.96 11.55 8.54
N GLN A 78 -6.16 10.96 8.50
CA GLN A 78 -7.40 11.68 8.79
C GLN A 78 -7.38 12.28 10.20
N TYR A 79 -6.85 11.55 11.17
CA TYR A 79 -6.66 12.04 12.53
C TYR A 79 -5.69 13.22 12.57
N LEU A 80 -4.52 13.09 11.93
CA LEU A 80 -3.51 14.14 11.93
C LEU A 80 -4.01 15.41 11.23
N ASP A 81 -4.64 15.28 10.07
CA ASP A 81 -5.21 16.40 9.31
C ASP A 81 -6.26 17.14 10.18
N HIS A 82 -7.15 16.41 10.88
CA HIS A 82 -8.12 16.99 11.80
C HIS A 82 -7.49 17.72 12.99
N MET A 83 -6.45 17.13 13.61
CA MET A 83 -5.77 17.76 14.74
C MET A 83 -5.00 19.02 14.33
N ILE A 84 -4.41 19.05 13.12
CA ILE A 84 -3.75 20.24 12.56
C ILE A 84 -4.79 21.35 12.33
N ASP A 85 -5.98 21.01 11.81
CA ASP A 85 -7.04 21.99 11.59
C ASP A 85 -7.56 22.59 12.91
N GLU A 86 -7.62 21.81 13.99
CA GLU A 86 -8.09 22.29 15.30
C GLU A 86 -7.03 23.03 16.14
N MET A 87 -5.79 22.51 16.18
CA MET A 87 -4.73 22.98 17.09
C MET A 87 -3.58 23.70 16.38
N GLY A 88 -3.55 23.69 15.05
CA GLY A 88 -2.50 24.28 14.23
C GLY A 88 -1.20 23.45 14.19
N TYR A 89 -0.25 23.90 13.36
CA TYR A 89 1.04 23.24 13.16
C TYR A 89 1.91 23.01 14.43
N PRO A 90 1.87 23.85 15.49
CA PRO A 90 2.60 23.57 16.72
C PRO A 90 2.22 22.24 17.40
N PHE A 91 1.07 21.66 17.07
CA PHE A 91 0.68 20.33 17.53
C PHE A 91 1.66 19.22 17.08
N LEU A 92 2.24 19.34 15.88
CA LEU A 92 3.09 18.31 15.30
C LEU A 92 4.36 18.04 16.12
N SER A 93 4.86 19.01 16.88
CA SER A 93 6.02 18.79 17.76
C SER A 93 5.68 18.06 19.06
N ILE A 94 4.41 18.00 19.46
CA ILE A 94 3.97 17.44 20.74
C ILE A 94 3.05 16.22 20.61
N TRP A 95 2.52 15.93 19.41
CA TRP A 95 1.47 14.93 19.23
C TRP A 95 1.85 13.51 19.69
N LEU A 96 3.13 13.12 19.57
CA LEU A 96 3.61 11.82 20.03
C LEU A 96 3.80 11.75 21.54
N GLU A 97 4.21 12.86 22.15
CA GLU A 97 4.56 12.92 23.56
C GLU A 97 3.31 12.97 24.43
N GLU A 98 2.27 13.68 23.98
CA GLU A 98 1.07 13.90 24.78
C GLU A 98 -0.17 13.15 24.26
N SER A 99 -0.22 12.71 23.00
CA SER A 99 -1.49 12.27 22.38
C SER A 99 -1.32 11.28 21.21
N ALA A 100 -0.41 10.31 21.29
CA ALA A 100 -0.26 9.32 20.22
C ALA A 100 -1.57 8.50 20.06
N PRO A 101 -2.29 8.63 18.93
CA PRO A 101 -3.59 7.98 18.78
C PRO A 101 -3.37 6.47 18.66
N VAL A 102 -4.28 5.69 19.26
CA VAL A 102 -4.19 4.22 19.27
C VAL A 102 -4.04 3.66 17.84
N VAL A 103 -4.72 4.26 16.86
CA VAL A 103 -4.63 3.86 15.45
C VAL A 103 -3.22 4.02 14.87
N PHE A 104 -2.45 5.03 15.30
CA PHE A 104 -1.06 5.19 14.90
C PHE A 104 -0.17 4.08 15.47
N LEU A 105 -0.36 3.72 16.74
CA LEU A 105 0.40 2.64 17.37
C LEU A 105 0.10 1.29 16.71
N ILE A 106 -1.16 1.05 16.35
CA ILE A 106 -1.57 -0.14 15.60
C ILE A 106 -0.96 -0.11 14.20
N HIS A 107 -1.08 0.99 13.46
CA HIS A 107 -0.48 1.13 12.12
C HIS A 107 1.03 0.88 12.13
N ARG A 108 1.74 1.51 13.08
CA ARG A 108 3.19 1.37 13.24
C ARG A 108 3.60 -0.06 13.53
N SER A 109 2.88 -0.76 14.42
CA SER A 109 3.20 -2.15 14.75
C SER A 109 2.77 -3.13 13.65
N PHE A 110 1.72 -2.83 12.90
CA PHE A 110 1.20 -3.72 11.86
C PHE A 110 2.16 -3.87 10.66
N PHE A 111 3.07 -2.91 10.46
CA PHE A 111 4.14 -3.00 9.47
C PHE A 111 5.00 -4.29 9.63
N TYR A 112 5.17 -4.80 10.86
CA TYR A 112 5.94 -6.04 11.08
C TYR A 112 5.26 -7.25 10.41
N PHE A 113 3.93 -7.33 10.43
CA PHE A 113 3.19 -8.41 9.76
C PHE A 113 3.34 -8.32 8.24
N VAL A 114 3.16 -7.13 7.65
CA VAL A 114 3.33 -6.91 6.22
C VAL A 114 4.76 -7.24 5.77
N THR A 115 5.76 -6.82 6.54
CA THR A 115 7.17 -7.06 6.20
C THR A 115 7.54 -8.54 6.32
N SER A 116 7.02 -9.21 7.35
CA SER A 116 7.28 -10.64 7.56
C SER A 116 6.68 -11.46 6.42
N ASP A 117 5.43 -11.19 6.04
CA ASP A 117 4.77 -11.90 4.94
C ASP A 117 5.40 -11.56 3.57
N THR A 118 5.83 -10.32 3.36
CA THR A 118 6.61 -9.93 2.17
C THR A 118 7.91 -10.73 2.08
N CYS A 119 8.64 -10.84 3.19
CA CYS A 119 9.87 -11.63 3.26
C CYS A 119 9.59 -13.11 2.93
N LEU A 120 8.52 -13.70 3.49
CA LEU A 120 8.10 -15.06 3.18
C LEU A 120 7.80 -15.26 1.69
N VAL A 121 7.07 -14.34 1.06
CA VAL A 121 6.78 -14.36 -0.39
C VAL A 121 8.07 -14.31 -1.21
N CYS A 122 9.01 -13.42 -0.85
CA CYS A 122 10.29 -13.30 -1.55
C CYS A 122 11.17 -14.56 -1.37
N LEU A 123 11.22 -15.13 -0.17
CA LEU A 123 11.95 -16.37 0.10
C LEU A 123 11.38 -17.56 -0.68
N GLN A 124 10.05 -17.64 -0.81
CA GLN A 124 9.40 -18.68 -1.63
C GLN A 124 9.67 -18.48 -3.12
N SER A 125 9.73 -17.23 -3.59
CA SER A 125 10.14 -16.92 -4.97
C SER A 125 11.56 -17.39 -5.28
N CYS A 126 12.50 -17.24 -4.35
CA CYS A 126 13.88 -17.72 -4.55
C CYS A 126 13.96 -19.25 -4.68
N LYS A 127 13.05 -19.98 -4.04
CA LYS A 127 12.96 -21.45 -4.13
C LYS A 127 12.23 -21.92 -5.39
N SER A 128 11.44 -21.05 -6.03
CA SER A 128 10.65 -21.39 -7.20
C SER A 128 11.43 -21.15 -8.50
N ILE A 129 11.47 -22.18 -9.35
CA ILE A 129 12.23 -22.15 -10.61
C ILE A 129 11.65 -21.09 -11.55
N ARG A 130 12.55 -20.30 -12.16
CA ARG A 130 12.28 -19.30 -13.21
C ARG A 130 11.43 -18.10 -12.82
N HIS A 131 11.05 -17.89 -11.56
CA HIS A 131 10.34 -16.68 -11.13
C HIS A 131 11.09 -15.39 -11.49
N PRO A 132 10.38 -14.30 -11.81
CA PRO A 132 10.99 -13.07 -12.28
C PRO A 132 11.57 -12.29 -11.08
N GLN A 133 12.73 -12.72 -10.61
CA GLN A 133 13.40 -12.20 -9.42
C GLN A 133 13.50 -10.66 -9.33
N PRO A 134 13.66 -9.90 -10.44
CA PRO A 134 13.67 -8.43 -10.38
C PRO A 134 12.42 -7.82 -9.73
N TYR A 135 11.22 -8.37 -9.96
CA TYR A 135 10.00 -7.81 -9.37
C TYR A 135 9.94 -8.03 -7.86
N TYR A 136 10.45 -9.15 -7.35
CA TYR A 136 10.53 -9.41 -5.92
C TYR A 136 11.60 -8.54 -5.24
N ALA A 137 12.71 -8.26 -5.94
CA ALA A 137 13.72 -7.31 -5.47
C ALA A 137 13.14 -5.89 -5.39
N TRP A 138 12.40 -5.46 -6.42
CA TRP A 138 11.67 -4.18 -6.40
C TRP A 138 10.64 -4.11 -5.27
N LEU A 139 9.93 -5.21 -4.99
CA LEU A 139 8.97 -5.28 -3.88
C LEU A 139 9.65 -5.00 -2.54
N ILE A 140 10.81 -5.63 -2.28
CA ILE A 140 11.59 -5.39 -1.05
C ILE A 140 12.14 -3.96 -1.02
N ALA A 141 12.71 -3.47 -2.12
CA ALA A 141 13.25 -2.11 -2.19
C ALA A 141 12.17 -1.06 -1.90
N LEU A 142 11.00 -1.17 -2.54
CA LEU A 142 9.87 -0.28 -2.32
C LEU A 142 9.35 -0.38 -0.88
N LEU A 143 9.26 -1.59 -0.31
CA LEU A 143 8.84 -1.77 1.08
C LEU A 143 9.80 -1.05 2.04
N LEU A 144 11.12 -1.21 1.86
CA LEU A 144 12.11 -0.54 2.69
C LEU A 144 12.02 0.98 2.57
N ILE A 145 11.85 1.53 1.36
CA ILE A 145 11.64 2.96 1.14
C ILE A 145 10.34 3.43 1.81
N THR A 146 9.27 2.63 1.73
CA THR A 146 7.98 2.96 2.35
C THR A 146 8.12 2.99 3.87
N VAL A 147 8.72 1.97 4.49
CA VAL A 147 8.98 1.95 5.94
C VAL A 147 9.85 3.14 6.35
N PHE A 148 10.93 3.41 5.60
CA PHE A 148 11.82 4.52 5.87
C PHE A 148 11.10 5.88 5.79
N THR A 149 10.29 6.11 4.75
CA THR A 149 9.50 7.35 4.64
C THR A 149 8.47 7.45 5.76
N GLY A 150 7.85 6.34 6.18
CA GLY A 150 6.94 6.29 7.33
C GLY A 150 7.61 6.73 8.64
N ILE A 151 8.80 6.20 8.90
CA ILE A 151 9.62 6.58 10.06
C ILE A 151 10.03 8.05 9.94
N LEU A 152 10.53 8.48 8.78
CA LEU A 152 11.05 9.84 8.58
C LEU A 152 9.97 10.89 8.83
N MET A 153 8.75 10.70 8.32
CA MET A 153 7.62 11.62 8.54
C MET A 153 7.39 11.93 10.02
N ASN A 154 7.58 10.94 10.87
CA ASN A 154 7.41 11.07 12.30
C ASN A 154 8.51 11.90 12.98
N TYR A 155 9.71 11.96 12.41
CA TYR A 155 10.87 12.66 12.99
C TYR A 155 11.07 14.08 12.44
N VAL A 156 10.44 14.42 11.32
CA VAL A 156 10.58 15.74 10.66
C VAL A 156 9.24 16.48 10.54
N ASP A 157 8.33 16.23 11.48
CA ASP A 157 7.04 16.94 11.61
C ASP A 157 6.18 16.92 10.33
N PHE A 158 6.07 15.76 9.69
CA PHE A 158 5.19 15.53 8.52
C PHE A 158 5.32 16.62 7.43
N PRO A 159 6.49 16.73 6.77
CA PRO A 159 6.73 17.79 5.81
C PRO A 159 5.74 17.72 4.66
N PHE A 160 5.45 18.85 4.04
CA PHE A 160 4.44 18.96 2.99
C PHE A 160 4.63 17.87 1.90
N GLY A 161 3.55 17.16 1.60
CA GLY A 161 3.53 16.11 0.58
C GLY A 161 4.09 14.75 1.01
N SER A 162 4.69 14.61 2.20
CA SER A 162 5.27 13.34 2.65
C SER A 162 4.22 12.24 2.79
N GLN A 163 3.04 12.56 3.33
CA GLN A 163 1.92 11.62 3.48
C GLN A 163 1.45 11.09 2.12
N ALA A 164 1.34 11.98 1.13
CA ALA A 164 0.94 11.63 -0.22
C ALA A 164 2.02 10.74 -0.89
N ALA A 165 3.30 11.09 -0.75
CA ALA A 165 4.41 10.33 -1.29
C ALA A 165 4.47 8.90 -0.71
N HIS A 166 4.34 8.77 0.61
CA HIS A 166 4.30 7.47 1.30
C HIS A 166 3.16 6.59 0.80
N LEU A 167 1.98 7.18 0.57
CA LEU A 167 0.81 6.47 0.10
C LEU A 167 0.90 6.08 -1.38
N VAL A 168 1.54 6.89 -2.21
CA VAL A 168 1.89 6.53 -3.60
C VAL A 168 2.82 5.31 -3.59
N LEU A 169 3.87 5.28 -2.76
CA LEU A 169 4.74 4.12 -2.64
C LEU A 169 3.98 2.86 -2.21
N ALA A 170 3.10 2.98 -1.21
CA ALA A 170 2.22 1.89 -0.77
C ALA A 170 1.29 1.39 -1.90
N SER A 171 0.78 2.29 -2.75
CA SER A 171 -0.05 1.92 -3.89
C SER A 171 0.72 1.16 -4.98
N ILE A 172 1.99 1.53 -5.22
CA ILE A 172 2.87 0.82 -6.17
C ILE A 172 3.18 -0.58 -5.63
N ILE A 173 3.47 -0.71 -4.33
CA ILE A 173 3.65 -2.01 -3.67
C ILE A 173 2.42 -2.88 -3.85
N LEU A 174 1.22 -2.36 -3.56
CA LEU A 174 -0.03 -3.11 -3.70
C LEU A 174 -0.26 -3.57 -5.15
N GLY A 175 0.00 -2.70 -6.14
CA GLY A 175 -0.08 -3.05 -7.55
C GLY A 175 0.90 -4.16 -7.96
N LEU A 176 2.13 -4.08 -7.46
CA LEU A 176 3.16 -5.09 -7.70
C LEU A 176 2.82 -6.44 -7.04
N GLN A 177 2.32 -6.43 -5.81
CA GLN A 177 1.81 -7.63 -5.11
C GLN A 177 0.67 -8.27 -5.89
N PHE A 178 -0.28 -7.46 -6.37
CA PHE A 178 -1.41 -7.94 -7.16
C PHE A 178 -0.96 -8.58 -8.48
N TYR A 179 -0.02 -7.95 -9.19
CA TYR A 179 0.58 -8.51 -10.41
C TYR A 179 1.28 -9.85 -10.14
N LEU A 180 2.11 -9.93 -9.10
CA LEU A 180 2.79 -11.18 -8.72
C LEU A 180 1.79 -12.28 -8.34
N MET A 181 0.73 -11.96 -7.61
CA MET A 181 -0.33 -12.90 -7.26
C MET A 181 -1.02 -13.49 -8.48
N MET A 182 -1.30 -12.69 -9.52
CA MET A 182 -1.93 -13.19 -10.75
C MET A 182 -1.03 -14.14 -11.53
N ARG A 183 0.27 -13.87 -11.54
CA ARG A 183 1.26 -14.80 -12.12
C ARG A 183 1.30 -16.12 -11.36
N LEU A 184 1.26 -16.07 -10.02
CA LEU A 184 1.16 -17.26 -9.19
C LEU A 184 -0.13 -18.06 -9.46
N LYS A 185 -1.26 -17.37 -9.61
CA LYS A 185 -2.55 -18.00 -9.95
C LYS A 185 -2.47 -18.77 -11.28
N ASN A 186 -1.85 -18.20 -12.31
CA ASN A 186 -1.70 -18.86 -13.60
C ASN A 186 -0.76 -20.07 -13.53
N ALA A 187 0.35 -19.93 -12.80
CA ALA A 187 1.32 -21.03 -12.58
C ALA A 187 0.78 -22.21 -11.75
N VAL A 188 -0.27 -21.99 -10.95
CA VAL A 188 -0.97 -23.08 -10.21
C VAL A 188 -1.97 -23.83 -11.10
N LYS A 189 -2.46 -23.19 -12.18
CA LYS A 189 -3.45 -23.76 -13.10
C LYS A 189 -2.82 -24.56 -14.25
N SER A 190 -1.56 -24.29 -14.58
CA SER A 190 -0.74 -25.03 -15.54
C SER A 190 -0.19 -26.32 -14.96
#